data_AF-A0A953EBJ2-F1
#
_entry.id   AF-A0A953EBJ2-F1
#
_cell.length_a   1.000
_cell.length_b   1.000
_cell.length_c   1.000
_cell.angle_alpha   90.00
_cell.angle_beta   90.00
_cell.angle_gamma   90.00
#
_symmetry.space_group_name_H-M   'P 1'
#
loop_
_entity.id
_entity.type
_entity.pdbx_description
1 polymer ?
#
loop_
_entity_poly.entity_id
_entity_poly.type
_entity_poly.pdbx_seq_one_letter_code
_entity_poly.pdbx_strand_id
1 'polypeptide(L)'
;GLLEFGDLAEEERDAIAARCSASGRSLHETLAEAGQMLSGLAGAAGLVVAPKTDAPVRHIEFVALGPGRALVVLVTGNGQVENRVIEVPPGLPPSALVQASNYLNSRLAGRTLEETRAGVEAEIAANRTALDALTNQVIEAGLATWSGGGGGSLIVRGQARLLENLDQLARVQEIQALFERLEAQETVLRLIELAQRGEGVQIFIGAESGLFDTAGLSMVVAPFRDGQERIVGALGVIGPTRINYGRVIPVVDYTARVIGRLLG
;
A
#
# COMPACT_ATOMS: atom_id res chain seq x y z
N GLY A 1 30.00 2.25 -18.27
CA GLY A 1 30.53 3.44 -17.57
C GLY A 1 29.55 3.79 -16.49
N LEU A 2 30.01 3.92 -15.24
CA LEU A 2 29.15 4.30 -14.12
C LEU A 2 28.74 5.76 -14.32
N LEU A 3 27.45 6.02 -14.48
CA LEU A 3 26.89 7.37 -14.50
C LEU A 3 26.82 7.86 -13.05
N GLU A 4 27.68 8.83 -12.69
CA GLU A 4 27.53 9.59 -11.45
C GLU A 4 26.32 10.52 -11.61
N PHE A 5 25.18 10.11 -11.04
CA PHE A 5 24.01 10.97 -10.93
C PHE A 5 24.27 12.01 -9.84
N GLY A 6 24.06 13.29 -10.12
CA GLY A 6 24.38 14.38 -9.21
C GLY A 6 23.70 14.23 -7.85
N ASP A 7 24.43 14.53 -6.77
CA ASP A 7 23.89 14.48 -5.42
C ASP A 7 22.77 15.52 -5.21
N LEU A 8 21.72 15.13 -4.47
CA LEU A 8 20.70 16.07 -4.01
C LEU A 8 21.31 17.16 -3.13
N ALA A 9 20.88 18.41 -3.33
CA ALA A 9 21.22 19.52 -2.45
C ALA A 9 20.74 19.24 -1.01
N GLU A 10 21.46 19.75 -0.01
CA GLU A 10 21.14 19.55 1.41
C GLU A 10 19.73 20.07 1.74
N GLU A 11 19.35 21.21 1.19
CA GLU A 11 18.01 21.80 1.30
C GLU A 11 16.91 20.88 0.77
N GLU A 12 17.16 20.17 -0.35
CA GLU A 12 16.21 19.20 -0.90
C GLU A 12 16.10 17.96 -0.01
N ARG A 13 17.22 17.49 0.56
CA ARG A 13 17.23 16.36 1.51
C ARG A 13 16.43 16.68 2.77
N ASP A 14 16.62 17.87 3.32
CA ASP A 14 15.89 18.34 4.51
C ASP A 14 14.39 18.49 4.23
N ALA A 15 14.03 19.05 3.06
CA ALA A 15 12.64 19.15 2.65
C ALA A 15 11.97 17.77 2.46
N ILE A 16 12.70 16.79 1.91
CA ILE A 16 12.22 15.41 1.77
C ILE A 16 12.02 14.78 3.16
N ALA A 17 13.03 14.89 4.03
CA ALA A 17 12.98 14.33 5.38
C ALA A 17 11.80 14.90 6.19
N ALA A 18 11.65 16.23 6.21
CA ALA A 18 10.62 16.91 7.00
C ALA A 18 9.18 16.54 6.57
N ARG A 19 8.93 16.37 5.26
CA ARG A 19 7.60 15.99 4.76
C ARG A 19 7.26 14.52 5.03
N CYS A 20 8.27 13.64 5.02
CA CYS A 20 8.09 12.23 5.34
C CYS A 20 7.97 11.98 6.86
N SER A 21 8.66 12.77 7.70
CA SER A 21 8.73 12.57 9.15
C SER A 21 7.60 13.25 9.95
N ALA A 22 6.51 13.67 9.31
CA ALA A 22 5.43 14.37 9.99
C ALA A 22 4.75 13.47 11.05
N SER A 23 4.92 13.82 12.32
CA SER A 23 4.43 13.06 13.47
C SER A 23 2.91 12.82 13.41
N GLY A 24 2.49 11.59 13.70
CA GLY A 24 1.07 11.21 13.81
C GLY A 24 0.40 10.70 12.53
N ARG A 25 1.14 10.60 11.41
CA ARG A 25 0.62 10.00 10.17
C ARG A 25 0.71 8.48 10.18
N SER A 26 -0.31 7.84 9.62
CA SER A 26 -0.24 6.42 9.26
C SER A 26 0.80 6.20 8.16
N LEU A 27 1.33 4.97 8.05
CA LEU A 27 2.24 4.61 6.96
C LEU A 27 1.65 4.93 5.58
N HIS A 28 0.36 4.66 5.39
CA HIS A 28 -0.33 4.93 4.14
C HIS A 28 -0.32 6.43 3.79
N GLU A 29 -0.56 7.31 4.77
CA GLU A 29 -0.49 8.76 4.57
C GLU A 29 0.94 9.23 4.28
N THR A 30 1.93 8.67 4.96
CA THR A 30 3.35 8.97 4.70
C THR A 30 3.77 8.54 3.29
N LEU A 31 3.37 7.35 2.84
CA LEU A 31 3.59 6.87 1.48
C LEU A 31 2.85 7.74 0.44
N ALA A 32 1.62 8.15 0.74
CA ALA A 32 0.87 9.06 -0.14
C ALA A 32 1.53 10.43 -0.28
N GLU A 33 2.05 10.99 0.81
CA GLU A 33 2.81 12.25 0.79
C GLU A 33 4.12 12.09 0.02
N ALA A 34 4.82 10.98 0.21
CA ALA A 34 6.03 10.66 -0.56
C ALA A 34 5.74 10.61 -2.06
N GLY A 35 4.68 9.93 -2.48
CA GLY A 35 4.24 9.91 -3.89
C GLY A 35 3.93 11.31 -4.44
N GLN A 36 3.25 12.16 -3.65
CA GLN A 36 2.92 13.52 -4.07
C GLN A 36 4.17 14.40 -4.21
N MET A 37 5.11 14.27 -3.29
CA MET A 37 6.40 14.95 -3.34
C MET A 37 7.23 14.49 -4.53
N LEU A 38 7.37 13.17 -4.72
CA LEU A 38 8.07 12.58 -5.86
C LEU A 38 7.50 13.11 -7.17
N SER A 39 6.17 13.19 -7.28
CA SER A 39 5.53 13.75 -8.45
C SER A 39 5.89 15.22 -8.70
N GLY A 40 5.86 16.04 -7.64
CA GLY A 40 6.19 17.47 -7.72
C GLY A 40 7.65 17.72 -8.07
N LEU A 41 8.56 16.98 -7.46
CA LEU A 41 9.99 17.10 -7.72
C LEU A 41 10.35 16.53 -9.09
N ALA A 42 9.86 15.37 -9.48
CA ALA A 42 10.23 14.75 -10.75
C ALA A 42 9.55 15.39 -11.98
N GLY A 43 8.49 16.19 -11.80
CA GLY A 43 7.67 16.68 -12.90
C GLY A 43 6.94 15.55 -13.65
N ALA A 44 6.65 14.45 -12.95
CA ALA A 44 6.15 13.20 -13.49
C ALA A 44 5.15 12.57 -12.50
N ALA A 45 4.48 11.46 -12.83
CA ALA A 45 3.60 10.80 -11.87
C ALA A 45 4.43 10.05 -10.82
N GLY A 46 4.17 10.31 -9.54
CA GLY A 46 4.76 9.56 -8.43
C GLY A 46 4.00 8.26 -8.21
N LEU A 47 4.75 7.18 -8.02
CA LEU A 47 4.27 5.83 -7.78
C LEU A 47 4.80 5.34 -6.43
N VAL A 48 3.92 4.80 -5.59
CA VAL A 48 4.34 4.12 -4.37
C VAL A 48 3.67 2.77 -4.30
N VAL A 49 4.49 1.74 -4.16
CA VAL A 49 4.07 0.36 -4.05
C VAL A 49 4.49 -0.11 -2.66
N ALA A 50 3.54 -0.47 -1.82
CA ALA A 50 3.85 -1.13 -0.56
C ALA A 50 3.13 -2.48 -0.52
N PRO A 51 3.81 -3.60 -0.24
CA PRO A 51 3.13 -4.80 0.22
C PRO A 51 2.24 -4.42 1.41
N LYS A 52 1.06 -5.03 1.48
CA LYS A 52 0.24 -4.93 2.67
C LYS A 52 1.07 -5.48 3.82
N THR A 53 1.24 -4.69 4.87
CA THR A 53 1.96 -5.15 6.06
C THR A 53 1.15 -6.31 6.64
N ASP A 54 1.66 -7.53 6.52
CA ASP A 54 1.10 -8.71 7.18
C ASP A 54 1.53 -8.70 8.66
N ALA A 55 1.26 -7.58 9.31
CA ALA A 55 1.59 -7.39 10.71
C ALA A 55 0.65 -8.26 11.55
N PRO A 56 1.18 -9.00 12.55
CA PRO A 56 0.34 -9.69 13.50
C PRO A 56 -0.69 -8.75 14.09
N VAL A 57 -1.94 -9.16 14.17
CA VAL A 57 -2.97 -8.32 14.76
C VAL A 57 -2.87 -8.44 16.27
N ARG A 58 -2.81 -7.30 16.95
CA ARG A 58 -2.78 -7.24 18.42
C ARG A 58 -4.18 -7.19 19.01
N HIS A 59 -5.10 -6.47 18.35
CA HIS A 59 -6.45 -6.29 18.86
C HIS A 59 -7.47 -6.05 17.74
N ILE A 60 -8.69 -6.53 17.93
CA ILE A 60 -9.85 -6.16 17.12
C ILE A 60 -11.06 -5.87 18.02
N GLU A 61 -11.79 -4.80 17.73
CA GLU A 61 -12.98 -4.42 18.49
C GLU A 61 -14.10 -3.99 17.55
N PHE A 62 -15.33 -4.47 17.83
CA PHE A 62 -16.53 -4.05 17.13
C PHE A 62 -17.37 -3.10 18.00
N VAL A 63 -17.64 -1.91 17.49
CA VAL A 63 -18.41 -0.85 18.16
C VAL A 63 -19.67 -0.55 17.36
N ALA A 64 -20.84 -0.59 17.99
CA ALA A 64 -22.09 -0.25 17.31
C ALA A 64 -22.12 1.25 16.92
N LEU A 65 -22.44 1.55 15.66
CA LEU A 65 -22.64 2.94 15.19
C LEU A 65 -24.12 3.31 15.05
N GLY A 66 -25.00 2.32 14.98
CA GLY A 66 -26.44 2.48 14.81
C GLY A 66 -27.06 1.25 14.16
N PRO A 67 -28.37 1.28 13.85
CA PRO A 67 -29.03 0.17 13.18
C PRO A 67 -28.33 -0.19 11.86
N GLY A 68 -27.93 -1.46 11.73
CA GLY A 68 -27.32 -1.99 10.52
C GLY A 68 -25.85 -1.65 10.29
N ARG A 69 -25.18 -0.93 11.21
CA ARG A 69 -23.77 -0.53 11.05
C ARG A 69 -22.94 -0.70 12.32
N ALA A 70 -21.71 -1.19 12.16
CA ALA A 70 -20.71 -1.24 13.21
C ALA A 70 -19.38 -0.67 12.72
N LEU A 71 -18.63 -0.04 13.61
CA LEU A 71 -17.22 0.30 13.43
C LEU A 71 -16.39 -0.89 13.89
N VAL A 72 -15.37 -1.23 13.13
CA VAL A 72 -14.34 -2.17 13.54
C VAL A 72 -13.04 -1.42 13.69
N VAL A 73 -12.43 -1.57 14.86
CA VAL A 73 -11.14 -0.99 15.22
C VAL A 73 -10.13 -2.12 15.25
N LEU A 74 -9.11 -2.05 14.41
CA LEU A 74 -8.03 -3.03 14.33
C LEU A 74 -6.74 -2.39 14.81
N VAL A 75 -6.04 -3.02 15.74
CA VAL A 75 -4.71 -2.60 16.18
C VAL A 75 -3.72 -3.69 15.78
N THR A 76 -2.73 -3.34 14.99
CA THR A 76 -1.66 -4.25 14.56
C THR A 76 -0.48 -4.22 15.52
N GLY A 77 0.40 -5.21 15.43
CA GLY A 77 1.56 -5.38 16.31
C GLY A 77 2.59 -4.25 16.20
N ASN A 78 2.61 -3.54 15.07
CA ASN A 78 3.44 -2.35 14.86
C ASN A 78 2.78 -1.05 15.39
N GLY A 79 1.61 -1.15 16.04
CA GLY A 79 0.91 -0.01 16.65
C GLY A 79 0.00 0.77 15.70
N GLN A 80 -0.17 0.35 14.44
CA GLN A 80 -1.12 1.00 13.54
C GLN A 80 -2.56 0.66 13.93
N VAL A 81 -3.43 1.67 13.86
CA VAL A 81 -4.87 1.54 14.11
C VAL A 81 -5.63 1.75 12.80
N GLU A 82 -6.43 0.76 12.39
CA GLU A 82 -7.34 0.87 11.26
C GLU A 82 -8.80 0.89 11.72
N ASN A 83 -9.59 1.79 11.13
CA ASN A 83 -11.01 1.96 11.43
C ASN A 83 -11.83 1.66 10.19
N ARG A 84 -12.79 0.73 10.26
CA ARG A 84 -13.67 0.40 9.14
C ARG A 84 -15.12 0.28 9.56
N VAL A 85 -16.01 0.89 8.79
CA VAL A 85 -17.45 0.70 8.98
C VAL A 85 -17.88 -0.54 8.20
N ILE A 86 -18.56 -1.45 8.87
CA ILE A 86 -19.16 -2.66 8.30
C ILE A 86 -20.68 -2.59 8.41
N GLU A 87 -21.35 -3.26 7.48
CA GLU A 87 -22.77 -3.54 7.57
C GLU A 87 -22.98 -4.75 8.48
N VAL A 88 -23.94 -4.67 9.40
CA VAL A 88 -24.32 -5.75 10.30
C VAL A 88 -25.82 -6.03 10.20
N PRO A 89 -26.28 -7.26 10.51
CA PRO A 89 -27.70 -7.59 10.47
C PRO A 89 -28.55 -6.61 11.31
N PRO A 90 -29.74 -6.20 10.83
CA PRO A 90 -30.65 -5.38 11.61
C PRO A 90 -31.13 -6.14 12.85
N GLY A 91 -31.19 -5.45 14.00
CA GLY A 91 -31.60 -6.05 15.28
C GLY A 91 -30.50 -6.85 15.99
N LEU A 92 -29.25 -6.76 15.54
CA LEU A 92 -28.11 -7.38 16.21
C LEU A 92 -27.94 -6.82 17.64
N PRO A 93 -27.93 -7.68 18.68
CA PRO A 93 -27.69 -7.20 20.04
C PRO A 93 -26.23 -6.76 20.21
N PRO A 94 -25.94 -5.69 21.00
CA PRO A 94 -24.57 -5.27 21.27
C PRO A 94 -23.68 -6.37 21.85
N SER A 95 -24.27 -7.34 22.56
CA SER A 95 -23.56 -8.50 23.10
C SER A 95 -22.90 -9.35 22.02
N ALA A 96 -23.50 -9.45 20.83
CA ALA A 96 -22.92 -10.23 19.71
C ALA A 96 -21.64 -9.57 19.19
N LEU A 97 -21.56 -8.23 19.15
CA LEU A 97 -20.33 -7.51 18.79
C LEU A 97 -19.21 -7.74 19.82
N VAL A 98 -19.56 -7.73 21.10
CA VAL A 98 -18.61 -8.03 22.19
C VAL A 98 -18.14 -9.48 22.12
N GLN A 99 -19.04 -10.43 21.87
CA GLN A 99 -18.69 -11.84 21.68
C GLN A 99 -17.79 -12.06 20.47
N ALA A 100 -18.09 -11.42 19.33
CA ALA A 100 -17.25 -11.45 18.13
C ALA A 100 -15.84 -10.89 18.43
N SER A 101 -15.77 -9.74 19.12
CA SER A 101 -14.51 -9.12 19.53
C SER A 101 -13.68 -10.08 20.39
N ASN A 102 -14.28 -10.64 21.43
CA ASN A 102 -13.59 -11.56 22.34
C ASN A 102 -13.14 -12.85 21.64
N TYR A 103 -14.01 -13.41 20.80
CA TYR A 103 -13.71 -14.60 20.03
C TYR A 103 -12.51 -14.38 19.12
N LEU A 104 -12.50 -13.31 18.32
CA LEU A 104 -11.37 -13.01 17.45
C LEU A 104 -10.10 -12.71 18.25
N ASN A 105 -10.16 -11.87 19.29
CA ASN A 105 -8.99 -11.57 20.14
C ASN A 105 -8.34 -12.81 20.76
N SER A 106 -9.12 -13.84 21.12
CA SER A 106 -8.58 -15.11 21.61
C SER A 106 -7.74 -15.89 20.57
N ARG A 107 -7.84 -15.51 19.28
CA ARG A 107 -7.22 -16.17 18.13
C ARG A 107 -6.23 -15.32 17.37
N LEU A 108 -6.08 -14.05 17.74
CA LEU A 108 -5.16 -13.12 17.11
C LEU A 108 -3.73 -13.24 17.67
N ALA A 109 -3.51 -13.97 18.77
CA ALA A 109 -2.23 -14.04 19.47
C ALA A 109 -1.04 -14.42 18.55
N GLY A 110 -0.30 -13.40 18.12
CA GLY A 110 0.86 -13.52 17.23
C GLY A 110 0.54 -13.90 15.79
N ARG A 111 -0.73 -13.87 15.39
CA ARG A 111 -1.18 -14.28 14.05
C ARG A 111 -1.55 -13.08 13.19
N THR A 112 -1.37 -13.25 11.89
CA THR A 112 -1.84 -12.26 10.92
C THR A 112 -3.36 -12.38 10.72
N LEU A 113 -3.97 -11.35 10.14
CA LEU A 113 -5.42 -11.37 9.91
C LEU A 113 -5.83 -12.49 8.94
N GLU A 114 -4.96 -12.81 7.98
CA GLU A 114 -5.16 -13.90 7.03
C GLU A 114 -5.09 -15.27 7.71
N GLU A 115 -4.10 -15.49 8.57
CA GLU A 115 -3.97 -16.71 9.37
C GLU A 115 -5.16 -16.90 10.31
N THR A 116 -5.58 -15.82 11.01
CA THR A 116 -6.75 -15.87 11.87
C THR A 116 -8.02 -16.17 11.08
N ARG A 117 -8.17 -15.58 9.89
CA ARG A 117 -9.31 -15.86 9.01
C ARG A 117 -9.37 -17.32 8.61
N ALA A 118 -8.29 -17.87 8.06
CA ALA A 118 -8.25 -19.27 7.64
C ALA A 118 -8.59 -20.23 8.79
N GLY A 119 -8.09 -19.95 10.00
CA GLY A 119 -8.42 -20.72 11.19
C GLY A 119 -9.89 -20.59 11.62
N VAL A 120 -10.44 -19.38 11.58
CA VAL A 120 -11.84 -19.12 11.94
C VAL A 120 -12.81 -19.72 10.94
N GLU A 121 -12.56 -19.59 9.63
CA GLU A 121 -13.39 -20.20 8.58
C GLU A 121 -13.42 -21.72 8.72
N ALA A 122 -12.27 -22.36 9.00
CA ALA A 122 -12.20 -23.79 9.24
C ALA A 122 -12.99 -24.24 10.48
N GLU A 123 -13.00 -23.44 11.55
CA GLU A 123 -13.77 -23.76 12.77
C GLU A 123 -15.27 -23.56 12.62
N ILE A 124 -15.69 -22.49 11.93
CA ILE A 124 -17.09 -22.25 11.59
C ILE A 124 -17.60 -23.39 10.70
N ALA A 125 -16.85 -23.75 9.66
CA ALA A 125 -17.20 -24.87 8.79
C ALA A 125 -17.27 -26.22 9.53
N ALA A 126 -16.44 -26.41 10.56
CA ALA A 126 -16.45 -27.60 11.40
C ALA A 126 -17.53 -27.58 12.50
N ASN A 127 -18.39 -26.55 12.58
CA ASN A 127 -19.35 -26.31 13.66
C ASN A 127 -18.72 -26.39 15.07
N ARG A 128 -17.46 -25.97 15.20
CA ARG A 128 -16.71 -26.01 16.46
C ARG A 128 -16.87 -24.74 17.29
N THR A 129 -17.63 -23.75 16.80
CA THR A 129 -17.86 -22.51 17.52
C THR A 129 -19.12 -22.64 18.39
N ALA A 130 -19.02 -22.26 19.66
CA ALA A 130 -20.18 -22.12 20.56
C ALA A 130 -20.91 -20.78 20.35
N LEU A 131 -20.74 -20.17 19.17
CA LEU A 131 -21.26 -18.85 18.82
C LEU A 131 -22.64 -18.99 18.18
N ASP A 132 -23.49 -17.99 18.40
CA ASP A 132 -24.76 -17.91 17.69
C ASP A 132 -24.56 -17.46 16.22
N ALA A 133 -25.60 -17.67 15.40
CA ALA A 133 -25.54 -17.35 13.97
C ALA A 133 -25.30 -15.86 13.70
N LEU A 134 -25.78 -14.98 14.58
CA LEU A 134 -25.60 -13.53 14.46
C LEU A 134 -24.15 -13.12 14.70
N THR A 135 -23.49 -13.71 15.69
CA THR A 135 -22.07 -13.47 15.97
C THR A 135 -21.20 -13.99 14.83
N ASN A 136 -21.51 -15.15 14.24
CA ASN A 136 -20.80 -15.66 13.07
C ASN A 136 -20.92 -14.68 11.87
N GLN A 137 -22.10 -14.10 11.64
CA GLN A 137 -22.29 -13.11 10.56
C GLN A 137 -21.47 -11.84 10.79
N VAL A 138 -21.33 -11.38 12.04
CA VAL A 138 -20.46 -10.22 12.37
C VAL A 138 -18.99 -10.54 12.10
N ILE A 139 -18.55 -11.75 12.49
CA ILE A 139 -17.18 -12.22 12.25
C ILE A 139 -16.91 -12.31 10.74
N GLU A 140 -17.82 -12.91 9.98
CA GLU A 140 -17.71 -13.01 8.53
C GLU A 140 -17.71 -11.64 7.86
N ALA A 141 -18.67 -10.76 8.19
CA ALA A 141 -18.74 -9.40 7.65
C ALA A 141 -17.48 -8.59 7.98
N GLY A 142 -16.98 -8.74 9.21
CA GLY A 142 -15.68 -8.23 9.61
C GLY A 142 -14.59 -8.75 8.68
N LEU A 143 -14.22 -10.03 8.80
CA LEU A 143 -13.11 -10.65 8.06
C LEU A 143 -13.21 -10.46 6.53
N ALA A 144 -14.43 -10.50 5.97
CA ALA A 144 -14.67 -10.27 4.55
C ALA A 144 -14.27 -8.86 4.10
N THR A 145 -14.48 -7.85 4.93
CA THR A 145 -14.05 -6.47 4.62
C THR A 145 -12.52 -6.37 4.45
N TRP A 146 -11.74 -7.24 5.11
CA TRP A 146 -10.29 -7.31 4.94
C TRP A 146 -9.81 -8.31 3.88
N SER A 147 -10.69 -9.24 3.48
CA SER A 147 -10.42 -10.26 2.45
C SER A 147 -10.31 -9.73 1.03
N GLY A 148 -10.85 -8.55 0.74
CA GLY A 148 -10.88 -7.94 -0.59
C GLY A 148 -9.54 -7.38 -1.11
N GLY A 149 -8.43 -7.59 -0.41
CA GLY A 149 -7.14 -7.02 -0.80
C GLY A 149 -5.97 -7.79 -0.21
N GLY A 150 -5.63 -8.91 -0.85
CA GLY A 150 -4.33 -9.59 -0.73
C GLY A 150 -3.26 -8.98 -1.63
N GLY A 151 -3.59 -7.96 -2.44
CA GLY A 151 -2.63 -7.20 -3.21
C GLY A 151 -2.00 -6.08 -2.38
N GLY A 152 -0.70 -5.83 -2.58
CA GLY A 152 -0.05 -4.63 -2.07
C GLY A 152 -0.82 -3.36 -2.48
N SER A 153 -0.72 -2.30 -1.67
CA SER A 153 -1.36 -1.03 -2.00
C SER A 153 -0.53 -0.29 -3.05
N LEU A 154 -1.15 0.03 -4.18
CA LEU A 154 -0.63 0.98 -5.14
C LEU A 154 -1.16 2.37 -4.83
N ILE A 155 -0.27 3.33 -4.60
CA ILE A 155 -0.62 4.74 -4.47
C ILE A 155 0.00 5.48 -5.66
N VAL A 156 -0.84 6.11 -6.47
CA VAL A 156 -0.40 6.96 -7.58
C VAL A 156 -0.74 8.42 -7.27
N ARG A 157 0.21 9.31 -7.49
CA ARG A 157 0.06 10.76 -7.28
C ARG A 157 0.57 11.54 -8.49
N GLY A 158 -0.12 12.64 -8.81
CA GLY A 158 0.19 13.47 -9.98
C GLY A 158 -0.01 12.79 -11.33
N GLN A 159 -1.01 11.92 -11.43
CA GLN A 159 -1.44 11.27 -12.69
C GLN A 159 -1.68 12.30 -13.81
N ALA A 160 -2.20 13.48 -13.47
CA ALA A 160 -2.44 14.58 -14.40
C ALA A 160 -1.18 15.00 -15.18
N ARG A 161 0.02 14.83 -14.59
CA ARG A 161 1.29 15.17 -15.26
C ARG A 161 1.62 14.25 -16.41
N LEU A 162 1.06 13.03 -16.46
CA LEU A 162 1.19 12.16 -17.63
C LEU A 162 0.32 12.63 -18.79
N LEU A 163 -0.70 13.45 -18.51
CA LEU A 163 -1.63 14.02 -19.48
C LEU A 163 -1.18 15.38 -20.00
N GLU A 164 -0.18 16.00 -19.37
CA GLU A 164 0.41 17.26 -19.80
C GLU A 164 1.17 17.06 -21.13
N ASN A 165 0.91 17.94 -22.12
CA ASN A 165 1.53 17.91 -23.45
C ASN A 165 1.16 16.70 -24.34
N LEU A 166 -0.03 16.12 -24.16
CA LEU A 166 -0.57 15.10 -25.06
C LEU A 166 -1.39 15.74 -26.18
N ASP A 167 -0.81 15.85 -27.38
CA ASP A 167 -1.52 16.34 -28.56
C ASP A 167 -2.44 15.29 -29.21
N GLN A 168 -2.57 14.08 -28.65
CA GLN A 168 -3.23 12.94 -29.29
C GLN A 168 -4.11 12.14 -28.33
N LEU A 169 -5.39 11.97 -28.70
CA LEU A 169 -6.38 11.13 -28.00
C LEU A 169 -5.92 9.68 -27.77
N ALA A 170 -5.12 9.12 -28.70
CA ALA A 170 -4.57 7.76 -28.60
C ALA A 170 -3.69 7.57 -27.35
N ARG A 171 -2.91 8.60 -26.96
CA ARG A 171 -2.03 8.51 -25.78
C ARG A 171 -2.79 8.55 -24.46
N VAL A 172 -3.97 9.18 -24.44
CA VAL A 172 -4.85 9.16 -23.25
C VAL A 172 -5.38 7.74 -23.00
N GLN A 173 -5.79 7.04 -24.05
CA GLN A 173 -6.25 5.64 -23.96
C GLN A 173 -5.12 4.70 -23.51
N GLU A 174 -3.90 4.91 -23.98
CA GLU A 174 -2.72 4.14 -23.54
C GLU A 174 -2.40 4.36 -22.05
N ILE A 175 -2.54 5.60 -21.55
CA ILE A 175 -2.32 5.92 -20.14
C ILE A 175 -3.43 5.34 -19.26
N GLN A 176 -4.68 5.38 -19.70
CA GLN A 176 -5.79 4.71 -18.99
C GLN A 176 -5.55 3.20 -18.89
N ALA A 177 -5.21 2.55 -20.00
CA ALA A 177 -4.88 1.14 -20.03
C ALA A 177 -3.67 0.81 -19.13
N LEU A 178 -2.67 1.70 -19.05
CA LEU A 178 -1.58 1.54 -18.10
C LEU A 178 -2.07 1.55 -16.65
N PHE A 179 -2.93 2.49 -16.26
CA PHE A 179 -3.42 2.55 -14.89
C PHE A 179 -4.25 1.32 -14.52
N GLU A 180 -5.12 0.85 -15.41
CA GLU A 180 -5.86 -0.39 -15.22
C GLU A 180 -4.92 -1.59 -14.99
N ARG A 181 -3.82 -1.66 -15.75
CA ARG A 181 -2.80 -2.70 -15.57
C ARG A 181 -2.02 -2.54 -14.27
N LEU A 182 -1.72 -1.32 -13.84
CA LEU A 182 -1.01 -1.06 -12.59
C LEU A 182 -1.88 -1.38 -11.36
N GLU A 183 -3.20 -1.20 -11.45
CA GLU A 183 -4.14 -1.58 -10.40
C GLU A 183 -4.28 -3.10 -10.22
N ALA A 184 -3.87 -3.90 -11.21
CA ALA A 184 -3.86 -5.35 -11.08
C ALA A 184 -2.84 -5.82 -10.02
N GLN A 185 -3.28 -6.68 -9.10
CA GLN A 185 -2.47 -7.18 -7.98
C GLN A 185 -1.17 -7.87 -8.44
N GLU A 186 -1.21 -8.59 -9.56
CA GLU A 186 -0.03 -9.24 -10.15
C GLU A 186 1.03 -8.23 -10.60
N THR A 187 0.62 -7.04 -11.05
CA THR A 187 1.54 -5.98 -11.47
C THR A 187 2.27 -5.39 -10.27
N VAL A 188 1.57 -5.16 -9.16
CA VAL A 188 2.17 -4.69 -7.90
C VAL A 188 3.26 -5.65 -7.40
N LEU A 189 2.99 -6.95 -7.40
CA LEU A 189 3.98 -7.97 -7.01
C LEU A 189 5.17 -8.00 -7.97
N ARG A 190 4.92 -7.95 -9.28
CA ARG A 190 5.99 -7.85 -10.29
C ARG A 190 6.86 -6.61 -10.11
N LEU A 191 6.29 -5.46 -9.75
CA LEU A 191 7.07 -4.23 -9.48
C LEU A 191 8.00 -4.39 -8.28
N ILE A 192 7.53 -5.07 -7.22
CA ILE A 192 8.34 -5.38 -6.06
C ILE A 192 9.45 -6.38 -6.42
N GLU A 193 9.13 -7.46 -7.13
CA GLU A 193 10.12 -8.44 -7.61
C GLU A 193 11.18 -7.80 -8.52
N LEU A 194 10.76 -6.90 -9.41
CA LEU A 194 11.67 -6.16 -10.27
C LEU A 194 12.59 -5.24 -9.46
N ALA A 195 12.08 -4.62 -8.40
CA ALA A 195 12.89 -3.83 -7.46
C ALA A 195 13.84 -4.70 -6.61
N GLN A 196 13.54 -5.98 -6.41
CA GLN A 196 14.38 -6.93 -5.67
C GLN A 196 15.60 -7.45 -6.45
N ARG A 197 15.54 -7.43 -7.79
CA ARG A 197 16.58 -8.02 -8.66
C ARG A 197 17.88 -7.21 -8.74
N GLY A 198 17.95 -6.02 -8.15
CA GLY A 198 19.15 -5.17 -8.16
C GLY A 198 19.43 -4.49 -6.82
N GLU A 199 20.68 -4.12 -6.60
CA GLU A 199 21.07 -3.24 -5.49
C GLU A 199 20.76 -1.78 -5.89
N GLY A 200 19.69 -1.22 -5.33
CA GLY A 200 19.36 0.21 -5.48
C GLY A 200 18.34 0.51 -6.60
N VAL A 201 18.47 1.70 -7.20
CA VAL A 201 17.50 2.21 -8.18
C VAL A 201 17.50 1.38 -9.46
N GLN A 202 16.31 1.00 -9.92
CA GLN A 202 16.05 0.33 -11.19
C GLN A 202 15.36 1.29 -12.16
N ILE A 203 15.74 1.23 -13.43
CA ILE A 203 15.16 2.05 -14.49
C ILE A 203 14.59 1.11 -15.55
N PHE A 204 13.31 1.31 -15.86
CA PHE A 204 12.58 0.57 -16.89
C PHE A 204 12.22 1.54 -18.00
N ILE A 205 12.70 1.29 -19.21
CA ILE A 205 12.47 2.17 -20.35
C ILE A 205 11.65 1.40 -21.40
N GLY A 206 10.44 1.86 -21.69
CA GLY A 206 9.62 1.29 -22.77
C GLY A 206 9.31 -0.19 -22.60
N ALA A 207 9.47 -0.97 -23.68
CA ALA A 207 9.00 -2.34 -23.82
C ALA A 207 9.79 -3.42 -23.06
N GLU A 208 10.83 -3.03 -22.31
CA GLU A 208 11.73 -3.97 -21.62
C GLU A 208 11.08 -4.59 -20.36
N SER A 209 9.97 -4.04 -19.87
CA SER A 209 9.27 -4.53 -18.68
C SER A 209 7.96 -5.29 -18.98
N GLY A 210 7.50 -5.31 -20.24
CA GLY A 210 6.17 -5.80 -20.62
C GLY A 210 5.01 -4.90 -20.15
N LEU A 211 5.24 -3.98 -19.21
CA LEU A 211 4.23 -3.13 -18.56
C LEU A 211 4.01 -1.79 -19.28
N PHE A 212 5.03 -1.26 -19.95
CA PHE A 212 5.03 0.09 -20.53
C PHE A 212 5.19 0.12 -22.06
N ASP A 213 5.00 -1.02 -22.72
CA ASP A 213 5.34 -1.32 -24.12
C ASP A 213 4.80 -0.34 -25.17
N THR A 214 3.69 0.35 -24.91
CA THR A 214 2.99 1.17 -25.91
C THR A 214 2.88 2.66 -25.58
N ALA A 215 3.04 3.07 -24.32
CA ALA A 215 2.72 4.44 -23.90
C ALA A 215 3.86 5.47 -24.11
N GLY A 216 5.07 5.03 -24.51
CA GLY A 216 6.25 5.89 -24.58
C GLY A 216 6.65 6.43 -23.20
N LEU A 217 6.52 5.58 -22.18
CA LEU A 217 6.81 5.89 -20.79
C LEU A 217 8.06 5.14 -20.31
N SER A 218 8.64 5.69 -19.26
CA SER A 218 9.72 5.11 -18.46
C SER A 218 9.33 5.15 -16.99
N MET A 219 9.85 4.21 -16.22
CA MET A 219 9.67 4.13 -14.79
C MET A 219 11.02 4.05 -14.09
N VAL A 220 11.20 4.85 -13.04
CA VAL A 220 12.33 4.75 -12.11
C VAL A 220 11.78 4.25 -10.79
N VAL A 221 12.35 3.20 -10.22
CA VAL A 221 11.88 2.57 -8.99
C VAL A 221 13.06 2.30 -8.04
N ALA A 222 12.88 2.54 -6.75
CA ALA A 222 13.82 2.16 -5.69
C ALA A 222 13.09 1.36 -4.60
N PRO A 223 13.63 0.20 -4.18
CA PRO A 223 13.10 -0.52 -3.02
C PRO A 223 13.38 0.26 -1.73
N PHE A 224 12.47 0.22 -0.77
CA PHE A 224 12.72 0.66 0.60
C PHE A 224 12.69 -0.52 1.56
N ARG A 225 13.56 -0.46 2.57
CA ARG A 225 13.81 -1.55 3.52
C ARG A 225 13.43 -1.14 4.94
N ASP A 226 12.96 -2.09 5.73
CA ASP A 226 12.86 -1.92 7.19
C ASP A 226 14.26 -2.07 7.84
N GLY A 227 14.36 -1.84 9.14
CA GLY A 227 15.59 -1.96 9.93
C GLY A 227 16.08 -3.39 10.12
N GLN A 228 15.35 -4.38 9.62
CA GLN A 228 15.83 -5.76 9.45
C GLN A 228 16.37 -6.00 8.04
N GLU A 229 16.59 -4.94 7.26
CA GLU A 229 17.06 -4.97 5.87
C GLU A 229 16.13 -5.72 4.90
N ARG A 230 14.87 -5.93 5.28
CA ARG A 230 13.89 -6.61 4.42
C ARG A 230 13.22 -5.59 3.51
N ILE A 231 13.06 -5.93 2.23
CA ILE A 231 12.32 -5.08 1.30
C ILE A 231 10.84 -5.11 1.67
N VAL A 232 10.34 -3.97 2.14
CA VAL A 232 8.95 -3.78 2.60
C VAL A 232 8.17 -2.89 1.65
N GLY A 233 8.70 -2.64 0.45
CA GLY A 233 8.03 -1.96 -0.66
C GLY A 233 8.99 -1.30 -1.64
N ALA A 234 8.43 -0.56 -2.59
CA ALA A 234 9.13 0.19 -3.60
C ALA A 234 8.48 1.56 -3.86
N LEU A 235 9.30 2.58 -4.06
CA LEU A 235 8.89 3.92 -4.49
C LEU A 235 9.35 4.13 -5.92
N GLY A 236 8.63 4.93 -6.68
CA GLY A 236 9.03 5.21 -8.05
C GLY A 236 8.34 6.40 -8.68
N VAL A 237 8.71 6.65 -9.92
CA VAL A 237 8.17 7.69 -10.76
C VAL A 237 7.91 7.12 -12.14
N ILE A 238 6.75 7.41 -12.71
CA ILE A 238 6.39 7.11 -14.10
C ILE A 238 6.34 8.43 -14.86
N GLY A 239 7.01 8.49 -16.01
CA GLY A 239 7.00 9.67 -16.87
C GLY A 239 7.37 9.33 -18.31
N PRO A 240 7.40 10.30 -19.23
CA PRO A 240 7.82 10.10 -20.61
C PRO A 240 9.23 9.51 -20.71
N THR A 241 9.55 8.73 -21.74
CA THR A 241 10.87 8.10 -21.93
C THR A 241 12.09 9.04 -21.76
N ARG A 242 11.90 10.36 -21.97
CA ARG A 242 12.92 11.40 -21.78
C ARG A 242 12.70 12.20 -20.48
N ILE A 243 12.59 11.54 -19.34
CA ILE A 243 12.63 12.25 -18.04
C ILE A 243 14.04 12.78 -17.74
N ASN A 244 14.15 13.73 -16.82
CA ASN A 244 15.44 14.15 -16.28
C ASN A 244 15.97 13.09 -15.30
N TYR A 245 16.57 12.00 -15.82
CA TYR A 245 17.11 10.91 -15.01
C TYR A 245 18.15 11.37 -13.99
N GLY A 246 18.95 12.38 -14.34
CA GLY A 246 19.94 13.00 -13.45
C GLY A 246 19.32 13.59 -12.18
N ARG A 247 18.07 14.03 -12.25
CA ARG A 247 17.32 14.55 -11.10
C ARG A 247 16.41 13.51 -10.46
N VAL A 248 15.76 12.66 -11.25
CA VAL A 248 14.75 11.72 -10.72
C VAL A 248 15.39 10.59 -9.91
N ILE A 249 16.53 10.06 -10.35
CA ILE A 249 17.20 8.93 -9.68
C ILE A 249 17.61 9.29 -8.24
N PRO A 250 18.34 10.39 -8.00
CA PRO A 250 18.71 10.79 -6.64
C PRO A 250 17.49 11.03 -5.72
N VAL A 251 16.44 11.69 -6.24
CA VAL A 251 15.22 11.98 -5.47
C VAL A 251 14.56 10.67 -5.03
N VAL A 252 14.31 9.75 -5.97
CA VAL A 252 13.64 8.47 -5.69
C VAL A 252 14.45 7.63 -4.71
N ASP A 253 15.77 7.55 -4.89
CA ASP A 253 16.66 6.81 -4.01
C ASP A 253 16.66 7.36 -2.58
N TYR A 254 16.80 8.68 -2.43
CA TYR A 254 16.83 9.30 -1.10
C TYR A 254 15.48 9.19 -0.40
N THR A 255 14.37 9.40 -1.11
CA THR A 255 13.03 9.21 -0.54
C THR A 255 12.82 7.77 -0.06
N ALA A 256 13.28 6.77 -0.81
CA ALA A 256 13.21 5.37 -0.38
C ALA A 256 14.01 5.10 0.90
N ARG A 257 15.21 5.67 1.01
CA ARG A 257 16.04 5.59 2.24
C ARG A 257 15.40 6.31 3.44
N VAL A 258 14.72 7.44 3.22
CA VAL A 258 13.99 8.16 4.28
C VAL A 258 12.80 7.34 4.77
N ILE A 259 11.99 6.81 3.86
CA ILE A 259 10.82 5.97 4.19
C ILE A 259 11.27 4.70 4.94
N GLY A 260 12.35 4.05 4.49
CA GLY A 260 12.90 2.88 5.17
C GLY A 260 13.29 3.17 6.63
N ARG A 261 13.98 4.29 6.88
CA ARG A 261 14.35 4.72 8.24
C ARG A 261 13.15 5.02 9.14
N LEU A 262 12.04 5.50 8.57
CA LEU A 262 10.81 5.76 9.34
C LEU A 262 10.06 4.49 9.71
N LEU A 263 10.26 3.41 8.94
CA LEU A 263 9.65 2.11 9.19
C LEU A 263 10.34 1.31 10.29
N GLY A 264 11.52 1.76 10.74
CA GLY A 264 12.27 1.17 11.85
C GLY A 264 13.25 0.15 11.33
#